data_AF-A0A7Y1SQD6-F1
#
_entry.id   AF-A0A7Y1SQD6-F1
#
_cell.length_a   1.000
_cell.length_b   1.000
_cell.length_c   1.000
_cell.angle_alpha   90.00
_cell.angle_beta   90.00
_cell.angle_gamma   90.00
#
_symmetry.space_group_name_H-M   'P 1'
#
loop_
_entity.id
_entity.type
_entity.pdbx_description
1 polymer ?
#
loop_
_entity_poly.entity_id
_entity_poly.type
_entity_poly.pdbx_seq_one_letter_code
_entity_poly.pdbx_strand_id
1 'polypeptide(L)'
;MTTGEEEPLHPDVVQTAETTAEGSDESFVTHPTKLIRIASMTRAMLDEVRQAPIDDAGRRRLLDVHQRTLVELEDVLSADLREEFNDIFVPITSETPSESELRIAQAQLIGWLEGLFHGIQASLFSQQMATRAQLQQIQQRQALPPADSPEEFPGVYL
;
A
#
# COMPACT_ATOMS: atom_id res chain seq x y z
N MET A 1 -43.13 37.16 14.14
CA MET A 1 -42.57 36.56 12.91
C MET A 1 -41.11 36.97 12.85
N THR A 2 -40.21 36.12 13.34
CA THR A 2 -38.76 36.33 13.32
C THR A 2 -38.17 35.14 12.57
N THR A 3 -37.69 35.38 11.36
CA THR A 3 -37.08 34.39 10.48
C THR A 3 -35.73 34.00 11.06
N GLY A 4 -35.56 32.73 11.44
CA GLY A 4 -34.25 32.17 11.77
C GLY A 4 -33.48 31.91 10.48
N GLU A 5 -32.34 32.56 10.31
CA GLU A 5 -31.38 32.25 9.26
C GLU A 5 -30.69 30.92 9.61
N GLU A 6 -30.94 29.88 8.81
CA GLU A 6 -30.19 28.63 8.85
C GLU A 6 -28.79 28.86 8.27
N GLU A 7 -27.80 28.78 9.15
CA GLU A 7 -26.38 28.76 8.82
C GLU A 7 -26.05 27.45 8.06
N PRO A 8 -25.39 27.51 6.88
CA PRO A 8 -25.11 26.31 6.12
C PRO A 8 -24.03 25.48 6.82
N LEU A 9 -24.39 24.27 7.22
CA LEU A 9 -23.46 23.26 7.72
C LEU A 9 -22.41 22.96 6.65
N HIS A 10 -21.19 23.46 6.84
CA HIS A 10 -20.04 23.03 6.07
C HIS A 10 -19.74 21.56 6.41
N PRO A 11 -19.58 20.67 5.41
CA PRO A 11 -19.22 19.29 5.67
C PRO A 11 -17.82 19.25 6.30
N ASP A 12 -17.74 18.58 7.43
CA ASP A 12 -16.53 18.29 8.18
C ASP A 12 -15.50 17.68 7.21
N VAL A 13 -14.51 18.46 6.82
CA VAL A 13 -13.37 17.96 6.06
C VAL A 13 -12.65 17.04 7.03
N VAL A 14 -12.80 15.72 6.82
CA VAL A 14 -12.00 14.71 7.50
C VAL A 14 -10.55 15.06 7.27
N GLN A 15 -9.96 15.74 8.26
CA GLN A 15 -8.57 16.06 8.30
C GLN A 15 -7.85 14.73 8.41
N THR A 16 -7.41 14.22 7.26
CA THR A 16 -6.54 13.07 7.16
C THR A 16 -5.28 13.49 7.89
N ALA A 17 -5.12 12.99 9.11
CA ALA A 17 -3.94 13.23 9.91
C ALA A 17 -2.74 12.77 9.07
N GLU A 18 -1.99 13.74 8.56
CA GLU A 18 -0.61 13.54 8.12
C GLU A 18 0.16 13.10 9.37
N THR A 19 0.17 11.80 9.64
CA THR A 19 1.18 11.20 10.48
C THR A 19 2.47 11.26 9.68
N THR A 20 3.20 12.36 9.81
CA THR A 20 4.65 12.40 9.58
C THR A 20 5.31 11.44 10.55
N ALA A 21 5.43 10.18 10.14
CA ALA A 21 6.34 9.23 10.73
C ALA A 21 7.75 9.56 10.22
N GLU A 22 8.40 10.54 10.86
CA GLU A 22 9.85 10.71 10.75
C GLU A 22 10.52 9.58 11.53
N GLY A 23 10.89 8.51 10.81
CA GLY A 23 11.57 7.36 11.38
C GLY A 23 11.93 6.33 10.33
N SER A 24 12.83 6.68 9.41
CA SER A 24 13.59 5.75 8.53
C SER A 24 12.86 4.47 8.08
N ASP A 25 11.64 4.60 7.55
CA ASP A 25 10.95 3.55 6.82
C ASP A 25 11.13 3.86 5.34
N GLU A 26 11.76 2.97 4.58
CA GLU A 26 11.64 2.97 3.13
C GLU A 26 10.16 2.74 2.80
N SER A 27 9.41 3.84 2.71
CA SER A 27 8.04 3.78 2.22
C SER A 27 8.11 3.25 0.80
N PHE A 28 7.70 1.99 0.63
CA PHE A 28 7.59 1.32 -0.67
C PHE A 28 6.86 2.19 -1.72
N VAL A 29 5.95 3.05 -1.24
CA VAL A 29 5.12 3.92 -2.08
C VAL A 29 5.05 5.32 -1.48
N THR A 30 5.31 6.35 -2.28
CA THR A 30 5.25 7.75 -1.85
C THR A 30 3.82 8.30 -1.82
N HIS A 31 2.95 7.83 -2.72
CA HIS A 31 1.57 8.30 -2.85
C HIS A 31 0.56 7.12 -2.91
N PRO A 32 0.19 6.52 -1.76
CA PRO A 32 -0.68 5.35 -1.73
C PRO A 32 -2.04 5.56 -2.42
N THR A 33 -2.66 6.73 -2.25
CA THR A 33 -3.95 7.03 -2.87
C THR A 33 -3.85 7.12 -4.39
N LYS A 34 -2.75 7.65 -4.94
CA LYS A 34 -2.52 7.72 -6.39
C LYS A 34 -2.37 6.31 -6.96
N LEU A 35 -1.59 5.46 -6.30
CA LEU A 35 -1.42 4.05 -6.66
C LEU A 35 -2.75 3.30 -6.74
N ILE A 36 -3.62 3.46 -5.73
CA ILE A 36 -4.95 2.82 -5.71
C ILE A 36 -5.80 3.28 -6.89
N ARG A 37 -5.84 4.59 -7.18
CA ARG A 37 -6.60 5.12 -8.33
C ARG A 37 -6.10 4.54 -9.65
N ILE A 38 -4.78 4.45 -9.83
CA ILE A 38 -4.15 3.85 -11.02
C ILE A 38 -4.54 2.37 -11.14
N ALA A 39 -4.45 1.61 -10.05
CA ALA A 39 -4.80 0.19 -10.03
C ALA A 39 -6.28 -0.05 -10.40
N SER A 40 -7.19 0.74 -9.83
CA SER A 40 -8.63 0.67 -10.14
C SER A 40 -8.92 1.03 -11.60
N MET A 41 -8.31 2.09 -12.12
CA MET A 41 -8.44 2.49 -13.53
C MET A 41 -7.97 1.38 -14.47
N THR A 42 -6.80 0.78 -14.18
CA THR A 42 -6.23 -0.31 -14.97
C THR A 42 -7.13 -1.54 -14.97
N ARG A 43 -7.69 -1.91 -13.81
CA ARG A 43 -8.66 -3.01 -13.72
C ARG A 43 -9.91 -2.76 -14.55
N ALA A 44 -10.50 -1.57 -14.43
CA ALA A 44 -11.68 -1.21 -15.22
C ALA A 44 -11.43 -1.30 -16.73
N MET A 45 -10.25 -0.85 -17.19
CA MET A 45 -9.86 -0.98 -18.59
C MET A 45 -9.68 -2.45 -19.02
N LEU A 46 -9.05 -3.29 -18.20
CA LEU A 46 -8.90 -4.71 -18.52
C LEU A 46 -10.27 -5.39 -18.63
N ASP A 47 -11.19 -5.04 -17.73
CA ASP A 47 -12.54 -5.58 -17.72
C ASP A 47 -13.34 -5.14 -18.96
N GLU A 48 -13.19 -3.89 -19.41
CA GLU A 48 -13.81 -3.39 -20.65
C GLU A 48 -13.32 -4.19 -21.88
N VAL A 49 -12.00 -4.37 -21.99
CA VAL A 49 -11.38 -5.08 -23.11
C VAL A 49 -11.74 -6.57 -23.12
N ARG A 50 -12.15 -7.14 -21.98
CA ARG A 50 -12.65 -8.52 -21.90
C ARG A 50 -14.12 -8.65 -22.32
N GLN A 51 -14.90 -7.58 -22.23
CA GLN A 51 -16.35 -7.61 -22.48
C GLN A 51 -16.69 -7.47 -23.96
N ALA A 52 -15.93 -6.67 -24.71
CA ALA A 52 -16.20 -6.41 -26.12
C ALA A 52 -14.89 -6.29 -26.93
N PRO A 53 -14.91 -6.71 -28.22
CA PRO A 53 -13.78 -6.50 -29.10
C PRO A 53 -13.52 -5.01 -29.34
N ILE A 54 -12.25 -4.63 -29.37
CA ILE A 54 -11.82 -3.24 -29.58
C ILE A 54 -11.22 -3.04 -30.97
N ASP A 55 -11.61 -1.94 -31.61
CA ASP A 55 -11.10 -1.57 -32.92
C ASP A 55 -9.65 -1.04 -32.86
N ASP A 56 -9.05 -0.79 -34.02
CA ASP A 56 -7.65 -0.37 -34.11
C ASP A 56 -7.40 0.98 -33.42
N ALA A 57 -8.38 1.89 -33.44
CA ALA A 57 -8.28 3.18 -32.76
C ALA A 57 -8.30 3.00 -31.23
N GLY A 58 -9.20 2.15 -30.72
CA GLY A 58 -9.27 1.76 -29.33
C GLY A 58 -7.98 1.09 -28.84
N ARG A 59 -7.40 0.18 -29.63
CA ARG A 59 -6.12 -0.48 -29.29
C ARG A 59 -4.95 0.50 -29.18
N ARG A 60 -4.83 1.47 -30.10
CA ARG A 60 -3.83 2.54 -30.00
C ARG A 60 -4.02 3.39 -28.75
N ARG A 61 -5.27 3.80 -28.48
CA ARG A 61 -5.59 4.57 -27.28
C ARG A 61 -5.27 3.80 -26.00
N LEU A 62 -5.53 2.50 -25.98
CA LEU A 62 -5.26 1.65 -24.82
C LEU A 62 -3.75 1.48 -24.58
N LEU A 63 -2.96 1.35 -25.66
CA LEU A 63 -1.51 1.34 -25.60
C LEU A 63 -0.98 2.64 -24.98
N ASP A 64 -1.44 3.80 -25.46
CA ASP A 64 -1.03 5.10 -24.91
C ASP A 64 -1.33 5.21 -23.42
N VAL A 65 -2.52 4.75 -22.99
CA VAL A 65 -2.91 4.77 -21.58
C VAL A 65 -2.05 3.81 -20.76
N HIS A 66 -1.74 2.62 -21.29
CA HIS A 66 -0.85 1.67 -20.63
C HIS A 66 0.54 2.27 -20.41
N GLN A 67 1.15 2.85 -21.44
CA GLN A 67 2.47 3.48 -21.33
C GLN A 67 2.49 4.63 -20.31
N ARG A 68 1.48 5.50 -20.34
CA ARG A 68 1.34 6.57 -19.32
C ARG A 68 1.17 6.00 -17.93
N THR A 69 0.44 4.91 -17.79
CA THR A 69 0.24 4.25 -16.50
C THR A 69 1.57 3.74 -15.92
N LEU A 70 2.44 3.16 -16.75
CA LEU A 70 3.77 2.72 -16.31
C LEU A 70 4.59 3.90 -15.76
N VAL A 71 4.64 5.02 -16.50
CA VAL A 71 5.36 6.24 -16.08
C VAL A 71 4.79 6.80 -14.77
N GLU A 72 3.47 6.89 -14.65
CA GLU A 72 2.81 7.38 -13.43
C GLU A 72 3.04 6.47 -12.21
N LEU A 73 3.33 5.19 -12.43
CA LEU A 73 3.69 4.24 -11.39
C LEU A 73 5.13 4.44 -10.93
N GLU A 74 6.07 4.64 -11.85
CA GLU A 74 7.48 4.92 -11.50
C GLU A 74 7.62 6.11 -10.55
N ASP A 75 6.76 7.14 -10.71
CA ASP A 75 6.71 8.32 -9.86
C ASP A 75 6.27 8.04 -8.42
N VAL A 76 5.50 6.97 -8.19
CA VAL A 76 4.97 6.65 -6.86
C VAL A 76 5.74 5.54 -6.15
N LEU A 77 6.54 4.76 -6.87
CA LEU A 77 7.33 3.66 -6.31
C LEU A 77 8.65 4.17 -5.69
N SER A 78 9.14 3.44 -4.69
CA SER A 78 10.52 3.59 -4.19
C SER A 78 11.55 3.24 -5.29
N ALA A 79 12.82 3.59 -5.09
CA ALA A 79 13.87 3.31 -6.07
C ALA A 79 14.00 1.82 -6.38
N ASP A 80 14.05 0.98 -5.34
CA ASP A 80 14.19 -0.48 -5.47
C ASP A 80 13.00 -1.10 -6.24
N LEU A 81 11.77 -0.72 -5.88
CA LEU A 81 10.58 -1.20 -6.58
C LEU A 81 10.50 -0.70 -8.02
N ARG A 82 11.04 0.49 -8.30
CA ARG A 82 11.12 1.01 -9.67
C ARG A 82 12.10 0.19 -10.51
N GLU A 83 13.23 -0.21 -9.94
CA GLU A 83 14.20 -1.09 -10.62
C GLU A 83 13.57 -2.45 -10.93
N GLU A 84 12.95 -3.09 -9.93
CA GLU A 84 12.21 -4.36 -10.13
C GLU A 84 11.10 -4.23 -11.18
N PHE A 85 10.36 -3.12 -11.15
CA PHE A 85 9.31 -2.84 -12.11
C PHE A 85 9.85 -2.74 -13.53
N ASN A 86 10.93 -1.99 -13.75
CA ASN A 86 11.53 -1.81 -15.07
C ASN A 86 12.15 -3.10 -15.62
N ASP A 87 12.62 -4.00 -14.77
CA ASP A 87 13.13 -5.31 -15.18
C ASP A 87 12.02 -6.27 -15.62
N ILE A 88 10.82 -6.16 -15.04
CA ILE A 88 9.68 -7.05 -15.31
C ILE A 88 8.83 -6.56 -16.49
N PHE A 89 8.65 -5.24 -16.63
CA PHE A 89 7.74 -4.65 -17.61
C PHE A 89 8.47 -4.29 -18.90
N VAL A 90 8.35 -5.16 -19.90
CA VAL A 90 8.90 -4.93 -21.24
C VAL A 90 7.93 -4.05 -22.06
N PRO A 91 8.39 -2.94 -22.67
CA PRO A 91 7.53 -2.09 -23.50
C PRO A 91 6.97 -2.81 -24.72
N ILE A 92 5.68 -2.60 -25.00
CA ILE A 92 5.06 -2.99 -26.27
C ILE A 92 5.60 -2.08 -27.37
N THR A 93 6.28 -2.66 -28.37
CA THR A 93 6.91 -1.91 -29.47
C THR A 93 6.03 -1.76 -30.72
N SER A 94 4.94 -2.53 -30.81
CA SER A 94 3.99 -2.43 -31.92
C SER A 94 3.15 -1.16 -31.79
N GLU A 95 3.01 -0.39 -32.87
CA GLU A 95 2.11 0.77 -32.91
C GLU A 95 0.64 0.37 -32.83
N THR A 96 0.31 -0.85 -33.27
CA THR A 96 -1.04 -1.43 -33.20
C THR A 96 -0.95 -2.83 -32.62
N PRO A 97 -0.79 -2.96 -31.30
CA PRO A 97 -0.73 -4.25 -30.66
C PRO A 97 -2.06 -5.00 -30.84
N SER A 98 -1.97 -6.32 -30.76
CA SER A 98 -3.16 -7.15 -30.72
C SER A 98 -3.94 -6.95 -29.42
N GLU A 99 -5.23 -7.26 -29.44
CA GLU A 99 -6.05 -7.21 -28.23
C GLU A 99 -5.52 -8.14 -27.14
N SER A 100 -5.00 -9.31 -27.53
CA SER A 100 -4.37 -10.27 -26.62
C SER A 100 -3.13 -9.70 -25.93
N GLU A 101 -2.27 -9.00 -26.66
CA GLU A 101 -1.07 -8.35 -26.09
C GLU A 101 -1.47 -7.31 -25.03
N LEU A 102 -2.46 -6.47 -25.35
CA LEU A 102 -2.96 -5.45 -24.41
C LEU A 102 -3.59 -6.07 -23.16
N ARG A 103 -4.38 -7.13 -23.32
CA ARG A 103 -4.98 -7.87 -22.18
C ARG A 103 -3.91 -8.49 -21.28
N ILE A 104 -2.86 -9.09 -21.86
CA ILE A 104 -1.75 -9.68 -21.10
C ILE A 104 -0.99 -8.60 -20.34
N ALA A 105 -0.61 -7.50 -21.01
CA ALA A 105 0.14 -6.41 -20.38
C ALA A 105 -0.63 -5.77 -19.22
N GLN A 106 -1.94 -5.54 -19.36
CA GLN A 106 -2.76 -5.04 -18.26
C GLN A 106 -2.96 -6.05 -17.14
N ALA A 107 -3.13 -7.33 -17.46
CA ALA A 107 -3.25 -8.38 -16.45
C ALA A 107 -1.95 -8.55 -15.64
N GLN A 108 -0.79 -8.48 -16.31
CA GLN A 108 0.52 -8.46 -15.66
C GLN A 108 0.62 -7.27 -14.69
N LEU A 109 0.20 -6.09 -15.13
CA LEU A 109 0.24 -4.90 -14.31
C LEU A 109 -0.63 -5.02 -13.05
N ILE A 110 -1.88 -5.47 -13.21
CA ILE A 110 -2.79 -5.67 -12.08
C ILE A 110 -2.26 -6.73 -11.12
N GLY A 111 -1.75 -7.85 -11.63
CA GLY A 111 -1.20 -8.91 -10.79
C GLY A 111 0.02 -8.46 -9.98
N TRP A 112 0.91 -7.68 -10.59
CA TRP A 112 2.06 -7.10 -9.89
C TRP A 112 1.61 -6.11 -8.80
N LEU A 113 0.64 -5.24 -9.11
CA LEU A 113 0.09 -4.29 -8.13
C LEU A 113 -0.61 -4.99 -6.96
N GLU A 114 -1.37 -6.07 -7.22
CA GLU A 114 -1.96 -6.92 -6.17
C GLU A 114 -0.88 -7.52 -5.28
N GLY A 115 0.21 -8.03 -5.87
CA GLY A 115 1.37 -8.53 -5.14
C GLY A 115 2.02 -7.47 -4.24
N LEU A 116 2.20 -6.26 -4.76
CA LEU A 116 2.73 -5.12 -4.00
C LEU A 116 1.83 -4.77 -2.81
N PHE A 117 0.51 -4.67 -3.02
CA PHE A 117 -0.44 -4.38 -1.93
C PHE A 117 -0.39 -5.45 -0.84
N HIS A 118 -0.32 -6.73 -1.22
CA HIS A 118 -0.18 -7.83 -0.26
C HIS A 118 1.16 -7.78 0.48
N GLY A 119 2.27 -7.46 -0.20
CA GLY A 119 3.59 -7.30 0.42
C GLY A 119 3.61 -6.20 1.49
N ILE A 120 3.04 -5.03 1.17
CA ILE A 120 2.91 -3.91 2.11
C ILE A 120 2.08 -4.31 3.32
N GLN A 121 0.92 -4.96 3.11
CA GLN A 121 0.06 -5.43 4.20
C GLN A 121 0.76 -6.46 5.09
N ALA A 122 1.50 -7.40 4.50
CA ALA A 122 2.25 -8.42 5.24
C ALA A 122 3.38 -7.81 6.08
N SER A 123 4.08 -6.80 5.56
CA SER A 123 5.10 -6.06 6.29
C SER A 123 4.50 -5.33 7.49
N LEU A 124 3.43 -4.57 7.29
CA LEU A 124 2.73 -3.84 8.36
C LEU A 124 2.19 -4.79 9.45
N PHE A 125 1.62 -5.92 9.06
CA PHE A 125 1.15 -6.92 10.02
C PHE A 125 2.31 -7.48 10.86
N SER A 126 3.43 -7.80 10.21
CA SER A 126 4.66 -8.27 10.89
C SER A 126 5.19 -7.26 11.90
N GLN A 127 5.26 -5.97 11.51
CA GLN A 127 5.69 -4.89 12.41
C GLN A 127 4.76 -4.74 13.62
N GLN A 128 3.43 -4.79 13.41
CA GLN A 128 2.46 -4.72 14.50
C GLN A 128 2.58 -5.91 15.47
N MET A 129 2.80 -7.12 14.96
CA MET A 129 2.98 -8.32 15.78
C MET A 129 4.27 -8.26 16.60
N ALA A 130 5.38 -7.83 16.00
CA ALA A 130 6.65 -7.63 16.71
C ALA A 130 6.51 -6.60 17.84
N THR A 131 5.83 -5.48 17.56
CA THR A 131 5.57 -4.43 18.56
C THR A 131 4.71 -4.96 19.71
N ARG A 132 3.65 -5.72 19.43
CA ARG A 132 2.80 -6.35 20.47
C ARG A 132 3.60 -7.33 21.33
N ALA A 133 4.47 -8.15 20.73
CA ALA A 133 5.30 -9.09 21.47
C ALA A 133 6.30 -8.36 22.40
N GLN A 134 6.90 -7.26 21.94
CA GLN A 134 7.76 -6.41 22.77
C GLN A 134 7.01 -5.84 23.98
N LEU A 135 5.80 -5.33 23.78
CA LEU A 135 4.97 -4.80 24.87
C LEU A 135 4.58 -5.88 25.90
N GLN A 136 4.26 -7.10 25.44
CA GLN A 136 3.99 -8.23 26.35
C GLN A 136 5.22 -8.62 27.15
N GLN A 137 6.40 -8.62 26.54
CA GLN A 137 7.66 -8.90 27.23
C GLN A 137 7.98 -7.86 28.31
N ILE A 138 7.72 -6.57 28.05
CA ILE A 138 7.90 -5.50 29.03
C ILE A 138 6.92 -5.67 30.19
N GLN A 139 5.64 -5.93 29.91
CA GLN A 139 4.64 -6.17 30.94
C GLN A 139 4.98 -7.39 31.80
N GLN A 140 5.46 -8.48 31.20
CA GLN A 140 5.86 -9.68 31.93
C GLN A 140 7.08 -9.43 32.84
N ARG A 141 8.04 -8.59 32.41
CA ARG A 141 9.17 -8.18 33.24
C ARG A 141 8.75 -7.27 34.40
N GLN A 142 7.76 -6.39 34.20
CA GLN A 142 7.26 -5.49 35.23
C GLN A 142 6.31 -6.18 36.22
N ALA A 143 5.61 -7.24 35.79
CA ALA A 143 4.72 -8.02 36.64
C ALA A 143 5.43 -9.09 37.49
N LEU A 144 6.77 -9.23 37.37
CA LEU A 144 7.54 -10.10 38.24
C LEU A 144 7.86 -9.32 39.54
N PRO A 145 7.26 -9.67 40.70
CA PRO A 145 7.60 -9.03 41.96
C PRO A 145 9.09 -9.26 42.28
N PRO A 146 9.78 -8.31 42.95
CA PRO A 146 11.13 -8.57 43.44
C PRO A 146 11.06 -9.85 44.27
N ALA A 147 11.89 -10.83 43.92
CA ALA A 147 12.03 -12.03 44.73
C ALA A 147 12.48 -11.56 46.11
N ASP A 148 11.61 -11.70 47.11
CA ASP A 148 11.98 -11.59 48.51
C ASP A 148 13.20 -12.48 48.71
N SER A 149 14.33 -11.84 48.95
CA SER A 149 15.59 -12.48 49.29
C SER A 149 15.35 -13.43 50.46
N PRO A 150 15.82 -14.69 50.41
CA PRO A 150 15.72 -15.57 51.57
C PRO A 150 16.55 -14.94 52.68
N GLU A 151 15.89 -14.45 53.74
CA GLU A 151 16.55 -14.10 54.98
C GLU A 151 17.35 -15.31 55.46
N GLU A 152 18.67 -15.25 55.32
CA GLU A 152 19.60 -16.14 56.01
C GLU A 152 19.37 -15.95 57.51
N PHE A 153 18.66 -16.88 58.14
CA PHE A 153 18.66 -17.02 59.60
C PHE A 153 20.04 -17.54 60.03
N PRO A 154 20.89 -16.75 60.70
CA PRO A 154 22.13 -17.26 61.25
C PRO A 154 21.78 -18.13 62.45
N GLY A 155 22.29 -19.37 62.43
CA GLY A 155 22.08 -20.34 63.50
C GLY A 155 22.42 -19.78 64.88
N VAL A 156 21.48 -19.91 65.80
CA VAL A 156 21.68 -19.69 67.23
C VAL A 156 22.64 -20.76 67.74
N TYR A 157 23.86 -20.34 68.10
CA TYR A 157 24.70 -21.10 69.01
C TYR A 157 24.52 -20.53 70.43
N LEU A 158 24.08 -21.43 71.32
CA LEU A 158 24.05 -21.39 72.79
C LEU A 158 22.96 -20.51 73.45
#